data_AF-A0A1C5I4J1-F1
#
_entry.id   AF-A0A1C5I4J1-F1
#
_cell.length_a   1.000
_cell.length_b   1.000
_cell.length_c   1.000
_cell.angle_alpha   90.00
_cell.angle_beta   90.00
_cell.angle_gamma   90.00
#
_symmetry.space_group_name_H-M   'P 1'
#
loop_
_entity.id
_entity.type
_entity.pdbx_description
1 polymer ?
#
loop_
_entity_poly.entity_id
_entity_poly.type
_entity_poly.pdbx_seq_one_letter_code
_entity_poly.pdbx_strand_id
1 'polypeptide(L)'
;MTPRRLVTLATAALLLLTLAACGSDAPTREEASREAESAATRQASASSAEQISSVLVAVARASSLRPVATSTLDVCHAGATNGLWPHDDYRLSCGLSEIRYFEADGDLLAVLREVDKRAKAAGLVPATTSAIEEVERYYAANGKTEDGLLLSMPGLSYLVPGSDSTVQVGWSQDSNPLNNQPVPDLTWPTVFVEAHPVDFDTLRSGLRRHQHLVTISSGTTYYEVPWPS
;
A
#
# COMPACT_ATOMS: atom_id res chain seq x y z
N MET A 1 -66.83 -39.05 -41.98
CA MET A 1 -66.75 -38.33 -40.69
C MET A 1 -65.29 -38.07 -40.38
N THR A 2 -64.84 -36.82 -40.55
CA THR A 2 -63.56 -36.31 -40.04
C THR A 2 -63.75 -35.83 -38.59
N PRO A 3 -62.76 -36.08 -37.72
CA PRO A 3 -62.09 -34.93 -37.06
C PRO A 3 -60.56 -35.15 -37.03
N ARG A 4 -59.79 -34.24 -37.61
CA ARG A 4 -59.21 -33.02 -36.99
C ARG A 4 -57.91 -33.29 -36.25
N ARG A 5 -56.82 -32.92 -36.95
CA ARG A 5 -55.48 -32.66 -36.43
C ARG A 5 -55.54 -31.71 -35.22
N LEU A 6 -54.81 -32.06 -34.17
CA LEU A 6 -54.25 -31.10 -33.22
C LEU A 6 -52.78 -31.48 -33.05
N VAL A 7 -51.95 -30.85 -33.88
CA VAL A 7 -50.50 -30.74 -33.64
C VAL A 7 -50.38 -29.69 -32.54
N THR A 8 -50.14 -30.15 -31.31
CA THR A 8 -49.84 -29.28 -30.18
C THR A 8 -48.46 -28.66 -30.39
N LEU A 9 -48.47 -27.43 -30.92
CA LEU A 9 -47.38 -26.45 -30.83
C LEU A 9 -47.05 -26.23 -29.35
N ALA A 10 -45.98 -26.86 -28.86
CA ALA A 10 -45.39 -26.59 -27.55
C ALA A 10 -43.86 -26.48 -27.67
N THR A 11 -43.39 -25.80 -28.72
CA THR A 11 -41.96 -25.63 -29.04
C THR A 11 -41.65 -24.20 -29.47
N ALA A 12 -42.14 -23.20 -28.72
CA ALA A 12 -41.80 -21.79 -29.00
C ALA A 12 -41.89 -20.84 -27.78
N ALA A 13 -41.58 -21.31 -26.57
CA ALA A 13 -41.56 -20.45 -25.38
C ALA A 13 -40.39 -20.75 -24.42
N LEU A 14 -39.25 -21.20 -24.95
CA LEU A 14 -38.02 -21.41 -24.16
C LEU A 14 -36.79 -20.72 -24.76
N LEU A 15 -37.01 -19.71 -25.60
CA LEU A 15 -35.95 -18.96 -26.30
C LEU A 15 -36.03 -17.44 -26.06
N LEU A 16 -36.74 -16.99 -25.01
CA LEU A 16 -36.90 -15.57 -24.68
C LEU A 16 -36.28 -15.17 -23.32
N LEU A 17 -35.31 -15.96 -22.82
CA LEU A 17 -34.48 -15.62 -21.65
C LEU A 17 -33.05 -15.20 -22.01
N THR A 18 -32.75 -14.99 -23.29
CA THR A 18 -31.45 -14.46 -23.74
C THR A 18 -31.51 -12.97 -24.09
N LEU A 19 -32.35 -12.22 -23.37
CA LEU A 19 -32.33 -10.76 -23.42
C LEU A 19 -31.25 -10.25 -22.45
N ALA A 20 -30.11 -9.91 -23.04
CA ALA A 20 -29.11 -8.96 -22.55
C ALA A 20 -28.50 -9.21 -21.15
N ALA A 21 -27.57 -10.15 -21.06
CA ALA A 21 -26.42 -9.95 -20.18
C ALA A 21 -25.39 -9.05 -20.90
N CYS A 22 -25.79 -7.79 -21.15
CA CYS A 22 -24.82 -6.68 -21.17
C CYS A 22 -24.55 -6.26 -19.72
N GLY A 23 -24.45 -7.24 -18.82
CA GLY A 23 -24.10 -7.05 -17.43
C GLY A 23 -22.59 -7.06 -17.37
N SER A 24 -22.01 -5.97 -16.90
CA SER A 24 -20.63 -5.93 -16.45
C SER A 24 -20.38 -7.16 -15.55
N ASP A 25 -19.36 -7.96 -15.85
CA ASP A 25 -18.93 -9.06 -14.97
C ASP A 25 -18.39 -8.53 -13.62
N ALA A 26 -18.25 -7.20 -13.49
CA ALA A 26 -17.78 -6.54 -12.29
C ALA A 26 -18.66 -6.90 -11.09
N PRO A 27 -18.04 -7.20 -9.93
CA PRO A 27 -18.80 -7.43 -8.72
C PRO A 27 -19.62 -6.18 -8.39
N THR A 28 -20.80 -6.37 -7.81
CA THR A 28 -21.51 -5.26 -7.16
C THR A 28 -20.70 -4.75 -5.97
N ARG A 29 -20.98 -3.52 -5.55
CA ARG A 29 -20.36 -2.95 -4.34
C ARG A 29 -20.59 -3.84 -3.12
N GLU A 30 -21.82 -4.33 -2.95
CA GLU A 30 -22.20 -5.19 -1.83
C GLU A 30 -21.46 -6.53 -1.83
N GLU A 31 -21.24 -7.13 -3.01
CA GLU A 31 -20.47 -8.37 -3.15
C GLU A 31 -18.99 -8.14 -2.82
N ALA A 32 -18.39 -7.09 -3.39
CA ALA A 32 -16.99 -6.76 -3.17
C ALA A 32 -16.70 -6.35 -1.73
N SER A 33 -17.56 -5.55 -1.10
CA SER A 33 -17.44 -5.19 0.33
C SER A 33 -17.57 -6.42 1.22
N ARG A 34 -18.52 -7.33 0.94
CA ARG A 34 -18.67 -8.58 1.72
C ARG A 34 -17.44 -9.47 1.62
N GLU A 35 -16.84 -9.57 0.43
CA GLU A 35 -15.60 -10.32 0.22
C GLU A 35 -14.41 -9.66 0.94
N ALA A 36 -14.30 -8.32 0.87
CA ALA A 36 -13.26 -7.57 1.57
C ALA A 36 -13.34 -7.76 3.10
N GLU A 37 -14.55 -7.91 3.66
CA GLU A 37 -14.79 -8.15 5.08
C GLU A 37 -14.83 -9.64 5.46
N SER A 38 -14.59 -10.55 4.51
CA SER A 38 -14.63 -11.99 4.79
C SER A 38 -13.57 -12.40 5.81
N ALA A 39 -13.83 -13.48 6.55
CA ALA A 39 -12.88 -14.01 7.54
C ALA A 39 -11.51 -14.34 6.91
N ALA A 40 -11.51 -14.83 5.66
CA ALA A 40 -10.28 -15.15 4.94
C ALA A 40 -9.46 -13.88 4.64
N THR A 41 -10.11 -12.83 4.12
CA THR A 41 -9.46 -11.54 3.83
C THR A 41 -8.92 -10.90 5.10
N ARG A 42 -9.70 -10.88 6.19
CA ARG A 42 -9.28 -10.31 7.48
C ARG A 42 -8.13 -11.09 8.12
N GLN A 43 -8.12 -12.43 8.01
CA GLN A 43 -6.99 -13.24 8.46
C GLN A 43 -5.71 -12.97 7.66
N ALA A 44 -5.83 -12.81 6.33
CA ALA A 44 -4.69 -12.47 5.47
C ALA A 44 -4.13 -11.06 5.79
N SER A 45 -5.01 -10.09 6.07
CA SER A 45 -4.62 -8.75 6.54
C SER A 45 -3.85 -8.83 7.85
N ALA A 46 -4.37 -9.54 8.86
CA ALA A 46 -3.71 -9.69 10.15
C ALA A 46 -2.32 -10.36 10.04
N SER A 47 -2.19 -11.43 9.26
CA SER A 47 -0.89 -12.09 9.04
C SER A 47 0.11 -11.17 8.34
N SER A 48 -0.35 -10.39 7.35
CA SER A 48 0.50 -9.43 6.64
C SER A 48 0.93 -8.27 7.54
N ALA A 49 0.04 -7.81 8.43
CA ALA A 49 0.35 -6.79 9.44
C ALA A 49 1.46 -7.26 10.38
N GLU A 50 1.41 -8.51 10.85
CA GLU A 50 2.46 -9.09 11.69
C GLU A 50 3.81 -9.19 10.94
N GLN A 51 3.79 -9.60 9.67
CA GLN A 51 5.00 -9.68 8.84
C GLN A 51 5.62 -8.30 8.60
N ILE A 52 4.82 -7.33 8.17
CA ILE A 52 5.23 -5.93 7.99
C ILE A 52 5.82 -5.40 9.31
N SER A 53 5.09 -5.57 10.41
CA SER A 53 5.53 -5.07 11.71
C SER A 53 6.86 -5.66 12.15
N SER A 54 7.06 -6.97 11.97
CA SER A 54 8.30 -7.67 12.29
C SER A 54 9.50 -7.08 11.53
N VAL A 55 9.36 -6.90 10.21
CA VAL A 55 10.40 -6.33 9.36
C VAL A 55 10.70 -4.88 9.77
N LEU A 56 9.67 -4.05 9.97
CA LEU A 56 9.84 -2.67 10.37
C LEU A 56 10.49 -2.55 11.77
N VAL A 57 10.17 -3.44 12.72
CA VAL A 57 10.84 -3.49 14.04
C VAL A 57 12.32 -3.79 13.86
N ALA A 58 12.67 -4.76 13.01
CA ALA A 58 14.05 -5.18 12.82
C ALA A 58 14.93 -4.04 12.28
N VAL A 59 14.41 -3.27 11.31
CA VAL A 59 15.08 -2.09 10.75
C VAL A 59 15.16 -0.95 11.78
N ALA A 60 14.08 -0.71 12.52
CA ALA A 60 13.98 0.37 13.50
C ALA A 60 14.80 0.16 14.78
N ARG A 61 15.44 -1.01 14.99
CA ARG A 61 16.33 -1.27 16.14
C ARG A 61 17.61 -0.40 16.15
N ALA A 62 17.78 0.51 15.19
CA ALA A 62 18.83 1.52 15.21
C ALA A 62 18.72 2.38 16.48
N SER A 63 19.81 2.52 17.24
CA SER A 63 19.81 3.08 18.60
C SER A 63 19.49 4.58 18.68
N SER A 64 19.51 5.29 17.56
CA SER A 64 19.25 6.74 17.47
C SER A 64 17.81 7.09 17.11
N LEU A 65 16.94 6.09 16.89
CA LEU A 65 15.54 6.32 16.52
C LEU A 65 14.63 6.24 17.74
N ARG A 66 13.92 7.33 18.04
CA ARG A 66 12.87 7.38 19.05
C ARG A 66 11.50 7.27 18.39
N PRO A 67 10.70 6.22 18.65
CA PRO A 67 9.36 6.10 18.08
C PRO A 67 8.47 7.27 18.52
N VAL A 68 7.69 7.82 17.58
CA VAL A 68 6.76 8.92 17.87
C VAL A 68 5.34 8.57 17.47
N ALA A 69 5.15 7.96 16.29
CA ALA A 69 3.83 7.57 15.82
C ALA A 69 3.90 6.45 14.77
N THR A 70 2.73 5.86 14.50
CA THR A 70 2.53 4.89 13.44
C THR A 70 1.25 5.25 12.68
N SER A 71 1.31 5.19 11.35
CA SER A 71 0.16 5.31 10.46
C SER A 71 -0.09 3.96 9.77
N THR A 72 -1.35 3.57 9.62
CA THR A 72 -1.75 2.37 8.89
C THR A 72 -2.86 2.66 7.89
N LEU A 73 -2.88 1.91 6.78
CA LEU A 73 -3.98 1.87 5.82
C LEU A 73 -4.15 0.44 5.33
N ASP A 74 -5.35 -0.08 5.50
CA ASP A 74 -5.86 -1.28 4.86
C ASP A 74 -6.97 -0.84 3.89
N VAL A 75 -6.81 -1.16 2.61
CA VAL A 75 -7.72 -0.73 1.56
C VAL A 75 -7.97 -1.86 0.58
N CYS A 76 -9.23 -2.02 0.16
CA CYS A 76 -9.59 -2.91 -0.93
C CYS A 76 -10.27 -2.14 -2.07
N HIS A 77 -9.86 -2.45 -3.29
CA HIS A 77 -10.45 -1.94 -4.51
C HIS A 77 -11.10 -3.08 -5.29
N ALA A 78 -12.36 -2.87 -5.70
CA ALA A 78 -13.02 -3.74 -6.65
C ALA A 78 -12.54 -3.42 -8.07
N GLY A 79 -12.22 -4.45 -8.84
CA GLY A 79 -11.89 -4.29 -10.25
C GLY A 79 -13.12 -3.90 -11.07
N ALA A 80 -12.93 -3.14 -12.13
CA ALA A 80 -13.96 -2.84 -13.11
C ALA A 80 -13.72 -3.63 -14.40
N THR A 81 -14.75 -4.32 -14.90
CA THR A 81 -14.75 -4.90 -16.25
C THR A 81 -15.65 -4.05 -17.13
N ASN A 82 -15.09 -3.25 -18.06
CA ASN A 82 -15.88 -2.65 -19.14
C ASN A 82 -15.06 -2.37 -20.42
N GLY A 83 -15.07 -3.35 -21.33
CA GLY A 83 -15.30 -3.22 -22.78
C GLY A 83 -14.32 -2.51 -23.73
N LEU A 84 -13.53 -1.52 -23.29
CA LEU A 84 -12.74 -0.68 -24.21
C LEU A 84 -11.28 -0.41 -23.78
N TRP A 85 -10.89 -0.75 -22.55
CA TRP A 85 -9.55 -0.48 -21.98
C TRP A 85 -9.12 -1.66 -21.09
N PRO A 86 -7.81 -1.86 -20.84
CA PRO A 86 -7.32 -3.12 -20.27
C PRO A 86 -7.96 -3.43 -18.91
N HIS A 87 -8.30 -4.71 -18.75
CA HIS A 87 -8.92 -5.28 -17.56
C HIS A 87 -8.04 -5.04 -16.33
N ASP A 88 -8.64 -4.70 -15.18
CA ASP A 88 -7.97 -4.92 -13.90
C ASP A 88 -7.67 -6.42 -13.79
N ASP A 89 -6.48 -6.81 -13.32
CA ASP A 89 -6.08 -8.22 -13.26
C ASP A 89 -6.94 -9.02 -12.26
N TYR A 90 -7.56 -8.33 -11.30
CA TYR A 90 -8.32 -8.92 -10.21
C TYR A 90 -9.68 -8.24 -10.04
N ARG A 91 -10.70 -9.01 -9.69
CA ARG A 91 -12.04 -8.50 -9.34
C ARG A 91 -12.05 -7.83 -7.95
N LEU A 92 -11.10 -8.18 -7.10
CA LEU A 92 -10.84 -7.54 -5.81
C LEU A 92 -9.33 -7.61 -5.54
N SER A 93 -8.71 -6.51 -5.15
CA SER A 93 -7.34 -6.46 -4.64
C SER A 93 -7.30 -5.65 -3.35
N CYS A 94 -6.67 -6.20 -2.32
CA CYS A 94 -6.53 -5.60 -1.01
C CYS A 94 -5.06 -5.40 -0.64
N GLY A 95 -4.72 -4.17 -0.26
CA GLY A 95 -3.40 -3.76 0.16
C GLY A 95 -3.38 -3.28 1.60
N LEU A 96 -2.25 -3.53 2.26
CA LEU A 96 -1.96 -3.04 3.60
C LEU A 96 -0.63 -2.27 3.56
N SER A 97 -0.56 -1.13 4.22
CA SER A 97 0.69 -0.41 4.43
C SER A 97 0.80 0.22 5.81
N GLU A 98 2.01 0.21 6.35
CA GLU A 98 2.37 0.79 7.64
C GLU A 98 3.53 1.78 7.47
N ILE A 99 3.43 2.94 8.11
CA ILE A 99 4.49 3.93 8.20
C ILE A 99 4.78 4.18 9.67
N ARG A 100 6.05 4.00 10.08
CA ARG A 100 6.52 4.35 11.41
C ARG A 100 7.33 5.62 11.37
N TYR A 101 7.04 6.52 12.29
CA TYR A 101 7.67 7.82 12.43
C TYR A 101 8.60 7.82 13.64
N PHE A 102 9.84 8.24 13.43
CA PHE A 102 10.87 8.29 14.45
C PHE A 102 11.50 9.67 14.49
N GLU A 103 11.68 10.20 15.69
CA GLU A 103 12.60 11.29 15.94
C GLU A 103 14.03 10.75 15.91
N ALA A 104 14.91 11.48 15.23
CA ALA A 104 16.33 11.23 15.26
C ALA A 104 17.08 12.54 15.55
N ASP A 105 17.92 12.49 16.59
CA ASP A 105 18.81 13.59 16.97
C ASP A 105 20.19 13.42 16.29
N GLY A 106 20.84 14.53 15.93
CA GLY A 106 22.24 14.53 15.50
C GLY A 106 22.46 14.45 13.98
N ASP A 107 23.57 13.83 13.57
CA ASP A 107 23.94 13.68 12.16
C ASP A 107 23.06 12.64 11.46
N LEU A 108 22.20 13.11 10.56
CA LEU A 108 21.32 12.26 9.76
C LEU A 108 22.07 11.18 8.97
N LEU A 109 23.24 11.45 8.40
CA LEU A 109 23.98 10.42 7.66
C LEU A 109 24.44 9.30 8.60
N ALA A 110 24.81 9.63 9.83
CA ALA A 110 25.13 8.62 10.84
C ALA A 110 23.90 7.78 11.22
N VAL A 111 22.73 8.42 11.35
CA VAL A 111 21.45 7.73 11.58
C VAL A 111 21.13 6.77 10.43
N LEU A 112 21.22 7.23 9.19
CA LEU A 112 20.90 6.45 8.00
C LEU A 112 21.87 5.27 7.79
N ARG A 113 23.16 5.43 8.11
CA ARG A 113 24.14 4.32 8.10
C ARG A 113 23.77 3.23 9.10
N GLU A 114 23.31 3.60 10.31
CA GLU A 114 22.89 2.61 11.29
C GLU A 114 21.59 1.92 10.84
N VAL A 115 20.64 2.65 10.26
CA VAL A 115 19.42 2.07 9.66
C VAL A 115 19.78 1.07 8.56
N ASP A 116 20.69 1.43 7.65
CA ASP A 116 21.16 0.56 6.57
C ASP A 116 21.81 -0.72 7.11
N LYS A 117 22.68 -0.59 8.10
CA LYS A 117 23.30 -1.73 8.78
C LYS A 117 22.25 -2.65 9.41
N ARG A 118 21.18 -2.10 10.02
CA ARG A 118 20.08 -2.90 10.60
C ARG A 118 19.24 -3.57 9.54
N ALA A 119 18.93 -2.89 8.45
CA ALA A 119 18.22 -3.46 7.30
C ALA A 119 19.00 -4.66 6.71
N LYS A 120 20.30 -4.47 6.45
CA LYS A 120 21.18 -5.56 5.98
C LYS A 120 21.27 -6.71 6.98
N ALA A 121 21.36 -6.42 8.28
CA ALA A 121 21.36 -7.45 9.34
C ALA A 121 20.01 -8.19 9.46
N ALA A 122 18.91 -7.55 9.07
CA ALA A 122 17.59 -8.18 8.96
C ALA A 122 17.41 -8.99 7.66
N GLY A 123 18.46 -9.11 6.84
CA GLY A 123 18.43 -9.86 5.58
C GLY A 123 17.84 -9.09 4.40
N LEU A 124 17.58 -7.78 4.55
CA LEU A 124 17.04 -6.96 3.47
C LEU A 124 18.13 -6.59 2.45
N VAL A 125 17.73 -6.53 1.18
CA VAL A 125 18.65 -6.27 0.06
C VAL A 125 18.44 -4.85 -0.46
N PRO A 126 19.46 -3.98 -0.48
CA PRO A 126 19.31 -2.63 -1.02
C PRO A 126 18.82 -2.66 -2.48
N ALA A 127 17.83 -1.84 -2.79
CA ALA A 127 17.47 -1.54 -4.16
C ALA A 127 18.60 -0.72 -4.80
N THR A 128 18.94 -1.03 -6.05
CA THR A 128 20.16 -0.53 -6.70
C THR A 128 20.22 0.98 -6.86
N THR A 129 19.08 1.67 -6.88
CA THR A 129 18.95 3.13 -7.05
C THR A 129 18.62 3.88 -5.75
N SER A 130 18.71 3.20 -4.61
CA SER A 130 18.29 3.72 -3.30
C SER A 130 19.19 3.20 -2.17
N ALA A 131 20.47 2.91 -2.47
CA ALA A 131 21.43 2.40 -1.51
C ALA A 131 22.09 3.54 -0.71
N ILE A 132 22.59 3.23 0.50
CA ILE A 132 23.23 4.23 1.37
C ILE A 132 24.41 4.93 0.68
N GLU A 133 25.16 4.23 -0.14
CA GLU A 133 26.29 4.77 -0.89
C GLU A 133 25.86 5.82 -1.91
N GLU A 134 24.65 5.71 -2.47
CA GLU A 134 24.08 6.70 -3.38
C GLU A 134 23.55 7.90 -2.63
N VAL A 135 22.93 7.69 -1.47
CA VAL A 135 22.52 8.76 -0.56
C VAL A 135 23.75 9.57 -0.14
N GLU A 136 24.82 8.92 0.31
CA GLU A 136 26.07 9.60 0.68
C GLU A 136 26.66 10.40 -0.48
N ARG A 137 26.69 9.82 -1.69
CA ARG A 137 27.16 10.51 -2.90
C ARG A 137 26.29 11.72 -3.22
N TYR A 138 24.97 11.59 -3.10
CA TYR A 138 24.03 12.68 -3.31
C TYR A 138 24.26 13.80 -2.29
N TYR A 139 24.39 13.48 -1.00
CA TYR A 139 24.66 14.45 0.06
C TYR A 139 26.00 15.17 -0.13
N ALA A 140 27.04 14.44 -0.54
CA ALA A 140 28.34 15.03 -0.81
C ALA A 140 28.33 15.98 -2.02
N ALA A 141 27.48 15.71 -3.03
CA ALA A 141 27.43 16.48 -4.27
C ALA A 141 26.43 17.65 -4.25
N ASN A 142 25.28 17.50 -3.57
CA ASN A 142 24.14 18.41 -3.69
C ASN A 142 23.73 19.06 -2.37
N GLY A 143 24.37 18.71 -1.25
CA GLY A 143 23.86 19.06 0.06
C GLY A 143 23.54 20.55 0.20
N LYS A 144 22.28 20.86 0.54
CA LYS A 144 21.88 21.24 1.92
C LYS A 144 20.47 21.75 1.98
N THR A 145 19.68 21.44 3.00
CA THR A 145 18.73 22.43 3.51
C THR A 145 19.47 23.44 4.36
N GLU A 146 19.09 24.69 4.19
CA GLU A 146 19.73 25.90 4.65
C GLU A 146 18.44 26.81 4.71
N ASP A 147 18.28 27.94 5.34
CA ASP A 147 19.12 29.09 5.13
C ASP A 147 19.71 29.18 3.65
N GLY A 148 19.16 28.40 2.66
CA GLY A 148 19.50 28.17 1.21
C GLY A 148 19.46 26.69 0.62
N LEU A 149 18.28 26.03 0.57
CA LEU A 149 18.07 24.57 0.39
C LEU A 149 18.38 23.89 -1.00
N LEU A 150 18.77 22.59 -1.01
CA LEU A 150 18.24 21.43 -1.74
C LEU A 150 18.29 20.14 -0.86
N LEU A 151 17.11 19.57 -0.55
CA LEU A 151 16.87 18.15 -0.26
C LEU A 151 15.61 17.77 -1.04
N SER A 152 15.65 16.87 -2.02
CA SER A 152 15.42 15.41 -1.94
C SER A 152 15.99 14.75 -3.22
N MET A 153 16.43 13.49 -3.35
CA MET A 153 16.08 12.13 -2.87
C MET A 153 17.35 11.23 -3.09
N PRO A 154 17.45 9.89 -2.78
CA PRO A 154 16.40 8.92 -2.53
C PRO A 154 16.34 8.51 -1.06
N GLY A 155 15.12 8.22 -0.59
CA GLY A 155 14.98 7.37 0.59
C GLY A 155 15.75 6.06 0.39
N LEU A 156 16.10 5.38 1.48
CA LEU A 156 16.66 4.04 1.35
C LEU A 156 15.53 3.09 0.98
N SER A 157 15.74 2.23 -0.01
CA SER A 157 14.74 1.22 -0.38
C SER A 157 15.39 -0.15 -0.32
N TYR A 158 14.69 -1.10 0.26
CA TYR A 158 15.16 -2.46 0.42
C TYR A 158 14.11 -3.45 -0.05
N LEU A 159 14.54 -4.47 -0.78
CA LEU A 159 13.75 -5.64 -1.12
C LEU A 159 13.71 -6.59 0.08
N VAL A 160 12.54 -7.16 0.34
CA VAL A 160 12.33 -8.21 1.34
C VAL A 160 12.43 -9.56 0.63
N PRO A 161 13.48 -10.38 0.84
CA PRO A 161 13.61 -11.64 0.12
C PRO A 161 12.42 -12.57 0.33
N GLY A 162 11.90 -13.13 -0.77
CA GLY A 162 10.73 -14.02 -0.74
C GLY A 162 9.39 -13.30 -0.59
N SER A 163 9.35 -11.98 -0.75
CA SER A 163 8.14 -11.16 -0.74
C SER A 163 8.22 -10.12 -1.87
N ASP A 164 7.06 -9.69 -2.37
CA ASP A 164 6.95 -8.58 -3.32
C ASP A 164 6.94 -7.20 -2.61
N SER A 165 7.08 -7.19 -1.28
CA SER A 165 7.13 -5.97 -0.48
C SER A 165 8.50 -5.30 -0.50
N THR A 166 8.50 -3.99 -0.25
CA THR A 166 9.71 -3.19 -0.08
C THR A 166 9.65 -2.44 1.25
N VAL A 167 10.81 -2.25 1.86
CA VAL A 167 10.97 -1.32 2.99
C VAL A 167 11.54 -0.02 2.47
N GLN A 168 10.85 1.09 2.72
CA GLN A 168 11.28 2.42 2.33
C GLN A 168 11.57 3.28 3.56
N VAL A 169 12.72 3.95 3.55
CA VAL A 169 13.17 4.87 4.60
C VAL A 169 13.21 6.28 4.06
N GLY A 170 12.39 7.17 4.60
CA GLY A 170 12.38 8.60 4.27
C GLY A 170 12.87 9.46 5.44
N TRP A 171 13.17 10.72 5.18
CA TRP A 171 13.52 11.69 6.24
C TRP A 171 13.27 13.15 5.82
N SER A 172 13.07 14.03 6.80
CA SER A 172 12.96 15.48 6.58
C SER A 172 13.49 16.29 7.77
N GLN A 173 14.07 17.47 7.49
CA GLN A 173 14.26 18.55 8.46
C GLN A 173 13.19 19.62 8.21
N ASP A 174 12.31 19.85 9.18
CA ASP A 174 11.54 21.08 9.39
C ASP A 174 10.55 21.65 8.35
N SER A 175 10.50 21.25 7.07
CA SER A 175 9.59 21.94 6.11
C SER A 175 9.13 21.19 4.86
N ASN A 176 9.69 20.03 4.53
CA ASN A 176 9.17 19.23 3.43
C ASN A 176 8.08 18.28 3.93
N PRO A 177 6.93 18.17 3.24
CA PRO A 177 5.94 17.16 3.58
C PRO A 177 6.58 15.79 3.39
N LEU A 178 6.77 15.04 4.48
CA LEU A 178 6.90 13.59 4.35
C LEU A 178 5.56 13.05 3.88
N ASN A 179 5.58 11.86 3.27
CA ASN A 179 4.41 11.23 2.71
C ASN A 179 3.30 11.11 3.77
N ASN A 180 2.32 12.00 3.73
CA ASN A 180 1.03 11.75 4.35
C ASN A 180 0.43 10.54 3.65
N GLN A 181 -0.15 9.63 4.42
CA GLN A 181 -0.90 8.51 3.87
C GLN A 181 -2.33 9.01 3.61
N PRO A 182 -2.70 9.33 2.35
CA PRO A 182 -4.05 9.77 2.07
C PRO A 182 -5.03 8.65 2.40
N VAL A 183 -6.11 8.97 3.09
CA VAL A 183 -7.20 8.03 3.31
C VAL A 183 -8.17 8.18 2.14
N PRO A 184 -8.32 7.15 1.29
CA PRO A 184 -9.25 7.23 0.17
C PRO A 184 -10.69 7.27 0.67
N ASP A 185 -11.55 7.99 -0.05
CA ASP A 185 -12.99 7.96 0.21
C ASP A 185 -13.56 6.56 -0.07
N LEU A 186 -14.54 6.15 0.74
CA LEU A 186 -15.28 4.91 0.54
C LEU A 186 -16.31 5.08 -0.58
N THR A 187 -15.82 5.31 -1.79
CA THR A 187 -16.56 5.45 -3.04
C THR A 187 -15.99 4.48 -4.07
N TRP A 188 -16.85 3.92 -4.93
CA TRP A 188 -16.43 2.99 -5.98
C TRP A 188 -15.24 3.54 -6.79
N PRO A 189 -14.16 2.76 -7.02
CA PRO A 189 -14.02 1.31 -6.76
C PRO A 189 -13.55 0.92 -5.35
N THR A 190 -13.36 1.86 -4.43
CA THR A 190 -12.97 1.56 -3.04
C THR A 190 -14.14 0.96 -2.27
N VAL A 191 -13.99 -0.28 -1.83
CA VAL A 191 -15.08 -1.08 -1.21
C VAL A 191 -14.83 -1.38 0.27
N PHE A 192 -13.61 -1.16 0.75
CA PHE A 192 -13.21 -1.26 2.15
C PHE A 192 -12.06 -0.29 2.42
N VAL A 193 -12.12 0.40 3.57
CA VAL A 193 -11.03 1.24 4.09
C VAL A 193 -11.01 1.14 5.61
N GLU A 194 -9.86 0.78 6.17
CA GLU A 194 -9.54 0.97 7.58
C GLU A 194 -8.21 1.71 7.66
N ALA A 195 -8.23 2.91 8.24
CA ALA A 195 -7.07 3.78 8.27
C ALA A 195 -6.89 4.43 9.64
N HIS A 196 -5.65 4.50 10.10
CA HIS A 196 -5.26 5.21 11.30
C HIS A 196 -4.19 6.24 10.91
N PRO A 197 -4.59 7.34 10.23
CA PRO A 197 -3.64 8.36 9.80
C PRO A 197 -3.08 9.11 11.02
N VAL A 198 -1.87 9.63 10.86
CA VAL A 198 -1.29 10.52 11.86
C VAL A 198 -1.47 11.97 11.43
N ASP A 199 -1.82 12.84 12.38
CA ASP A 199 -1.76 14.29 12.17
C ASP A 199 -0.30 14.74 12.07
N PHE A 200 0.16 14.90 10.83
CA PHE A 200 1.52 15.27 10.52
C PHE A 200 1.88 16.69 10.98
N ASP A 201 0.92 17.61 10.99
CA ASP A 201 1.18 18.98 11.46
C ASP A 201 1.45 19.00 12.95
N THR A 202 0.70 18.21 13.72
CA THR A 202 0.97 18.02 15.16
C THR A 202 2.34 17.38 15.38
N LEU A 203 2.69 16.30 14.65
CA LEU A 203 4.01 15.68 14.74
C LEU A 203 5.14 16.66 14.47
N ARG A 204 5.01 17.46 13.40
CA ARG A 204 6.00 18.43 12.97
C ARG A 204 6.16 19.56 13.98
N SER A 205 5.06 20.07 14.55
CA SER A 205 5.09 21.16 15.54
C SER A 205 5.85 20.82 16.83
N GLY A 206 5.99 19.53 17.15
CA GLY A 206 6.73 19.04 18.31
C GLY A 206 8.24 18.93 18.11
N LEU A 207 8.74 19.02 16.86
CA LEU A 207 10.16 18.84 16.55
C LEU A 207 10.98 20.07 16.95
N ARG A 208 12.17 19.83 17.51
CA ARG A 208 13.16 20.88 17.79
C ARG A 208 13.95 21.21 16.53
N ARG A 209 14.49 22.43 16.43
CA ARG A 209 15.28 23.01 15.31
C ARG A 209 16.47 22.18 14.79
N HIS A 210 16.82 21.06 15.42
CA HIS A 210 17.93 20.17 15.03
C HIS A 210 17.52 18.69 15.00
N GLN A 211 16.22 18.41 14.95
CA GLN A 211 15.68 17.06 14.90
C GLN A 211 15.24 16.68 13.49
N HIS A 212 15.50 15.43 13.14
CA HIS A 212 15.00 14.82 11.92
C HIS A 212 13.78 13.97 12.24
N LEU A 213 12.79 14.03 11.37
CA LEU A 213 11.74 13.01 11.34
C LEU A 213 12.15 11.96 10.30
N VAL A 214 12.35 10.73 10.73
CA VAL A 214 12.67 9.57 9.89
C VAL A 214 11.41 8.71 9.77
N THR A 215 11.07 8.31 8.55
CA THR A 215 10.00 7.33 8.30
C THR A 215 10.61 6.00 7.90
N ILE A 216 10.05 4.91 8.40
CA ILE A 216 10.31 3.56 7.89
C ILE A 216 8.94 2.97 7.55
N SER A 217 8.75 2.58 6.31
CA SER A 217 7.47 2.14 5.78
C SER A 217 7.59 0.88 4.97
N SER A 218 6.50 0.11 4.93
CA SER A 218 6.36 -1.06 4.06
C SER A 218 4.89 -1.24 3.71
N GLY A 219 4.63 -1.91 2.59
CA GLY A 219 3.30 -2.29 2.18
C GLY A 219 3.33 -3.54 1.33
N THR A 220 2.18 -4.22 1.27
CA THR A 220 1.98 -5.41 0.46
C THR A 220 0.54 -5.50 0.01
N THR A 221 0.34 -6.07 -1.17
CA THR A 221 -0.94 -6.70 -1.50
C THR A 221 -1.02 -8.03 -0.75
N TYR A 222 -2.11 -8.27 -0.02
CA TYR A 222 -2.24 -9.48 0.82
C TYR A 222 -3.39 -10.38 0.38
N TYR A 223 -4.30 -9.88 -0.45
CA TYR A 223 -5.44 -10.65 -0.91
C TYR A 223 -5.88 -10.17 -2.29
N GLU A 224 -5.96 -11.10 -3.22
CA GLU A 224 -6.41 -10.84 -4.58
C GLU A 224 -7.36 -11.95 -5.02
N VAL A 225 -8.43 -11.54 -5.71
CA VAL A 225 -9.39 -12.49 -6.27
C VAL A 225 -9.40 -12.30 -7.79
N PRO A 226 -9.06 -13.32 -8.58
CA PRO A 226 -9.07 -13.21 -10.03
C PRO A 226 -10.50 -13.12 -10.57
N TRP A 227 -10.62 -12.68 -11.82
CA TRP A 227 -11.87 -12.81 -12.57
C TRP A 227 -12.20 -14.29 -12.82
N PRO A 228 -13.50 -14.67 -12.83
CA PRO A 228 -13.90 -15.99 -13.30
C PRO A 228 -13.44 -16.21 -14.75
N SER A 229 -12.89 -17.40 -15.04
CA SER A 229 -12.48 -17.82 -16.40
C SER A 229 -13.65 -18.23 -17.27
#